data_AF-A0A2V6LRY0-F1
#
_entry.id   AF-A0A2V6LRY0-F1
#
_cell.length_a   1.000
_cell.length_b   1.000
_cell.length_c   1.000
_cell.angle_alpha   90.00
_cell.angle_beta   90.00
_cell.angle_gamma   90.00
#
_symmetry.space_group_name_H-M   'P 1'
#
loop_
_entity.id
_entity.type
_entity.pdbx_description
1 polymer ?
#
loop_
_entity_poly.entity_id
_entity_poly.type
_entity_poly.pdbx_seq_one_letter_code
_entity_poly.pdbx_strand_id
1 'polypeptide(L)'
;VDLVGRDLACHLFFREERAYWEKRNRAGQKQRHRQDALGLGWANHDHHTFRSSRECFVDLMKAFEMMGFERRERYYAGAEAGWGAQILEQPFEGIVVFADVDLTPDETEIDFSRVKLTPEKSLGTVQLWCGLHGESLFEAGMHHLECRFDHALLREQLAKVDINTMEPFSDFPFLKQAFTEGERWPVRRERLEKLRAQKLITDEQFQEFASKGAIGSHLENLQRKGGFKGFNQHAVSLIISETDPRKQRSFAGA
;
A
#
# COMPACT_ATOMS: atom_id res chain seq x y z
N VAL A 1 7.39 16.83 -16.09
CA VAL A 1 8.86 16.68 -16.02
C VAL A 1 9.54 17.79 -16.81
N ASP A 2 9.27 17.92 -18.11
CA ASP A 2 9.93 18.92 -18.98
C ASP A 2 9.86 20.37 -18.47
N LEU A 3 8.78 20.75 -17.79
CA LEU A 3 8.59 22.10 -17.26
C LEU A 3 9.45 22.41 -16.01
N VAL A 4 9.65 21.42 -15.12
CA VAL A 4 10.17 21.65 -13.75
C VAL A 4 11.36 20.77 -13.38
N GLY A 5 11.79 19.89 -14.28
CA GLY A 5 12.74 18.82 -13.98
C GLY A 5 12.08 17.63 -13.29
N ARG A 6 12.82 16.52 -13.18
CA ARG A 6 12.32 15.26 -12.60
C ARG A 6 12.15 15.33 -11.08
N ASP A 7 13.07 15.99 -10.39
CA ASP A 7 13.11 16.04 -8.92
C ASP A 7 11.94 16.87 -8.37
N LEU A 8 11.75 18.09 -8.88
CA LEU A 8 10.61 18.92 -8.50
C LEU A 8 9.27 18.32 -8.97
N ALA A 9 9.24 17.60 -10.10
CA ALA A 9 8.04 16.86 -10.50
C ALA A 9 7.70 15.75 -9.49
N CYS A 10 8.69 14.99 -9.02
CA CYS A 10 8.53 14.00 -7.96
C CYS A 10 8.00 14.64 -6.68
N HIS A 11 8.62 15.74 -6.24
CA HIS A 11 8.21 16.48 -5.05
C HIS A 11 6.72 16.87 -5.10
N LEU A 12 6.31 17.51 -6.20
CA LEU A 12 4.94 17.97 -6.40
C LEU A 12 3.96 16.79 -6.47
N PHE A 13 4.32 15.73 -7.20
CA PHE A 13 3.49 14.54 -7.30
C PHE A 13 3.25 13.91 -5.91
N PHE A 14 4.30 13.64 -5.14
CA PHE A 14 4.15 13.01 -3.81
C PHE A 14 3.50 13.91 -2.77
N ARG A 15 3.61 15.24 -2.91
CA ARG A 15 2.83 16.17 -2.09
C ARG A 15 1.34 15.97 -2.32
N GLU A 16 0.91 15.95 -3.59
CA GLU A 16 -0.51 15.78 -3.93
C GLU A 16 -1.01 14.35 -3.66
N GLU A 17 -0.17 13.34 -3.90
CA GLU A 17 -0.51 11.94 -3.67
C GLU A 17 -0.75 11.66 -2.18
N ARG A 18 0.09 12.20 -1.29
CA ARG A 18 -0.16 12.14 0.16
C ARG A 18 -1.44 12.88 0.54
N ALA A 19 -1.66 14.08 0.01
CA ALA A 19 -2.89 14.83 0.27
C ALA A 19 -4.15 14.10 -0.24
N TYR A 20 -4.04 13.35 -1.35
CA TYR A 20 -5.11 12.54 -1.90
C TYR A 20 -5.41 11.32 -1.02
N TRP A 21 -4.37 10.59 -0.61
CA TRP A 21 -4.48 9.47 0.33
C TRP A 21 -5.08 9.92 1.67
N GLU A 22 -4.60 11.04 2.23
CA GLU A 22 -5.10 11.61 3.48
C GLU A 22 -6.61 11.82 3.44
N LYS A 23 -7.19 12.32 2.33
CA LYS A 23 -8.65 12.56 2.22
C LYS A 23 -9.50 11.31 2.47
N ARG A 24 -8.94 10.11 2.34
CA ARG A 24 -9.62 8.82 2.52
C ARG A 24 -9.01 7.96 3.61
N ASN A 25 -8.13 8.55 4.43
CA ASN A 25 -7.49 7.87 5.54
C ASN A 25 -7.56 8.69 6.83
N ARG A 26 -8.48 8.33 7.74
CA ARG A 26 -8.72 9.05 9.00
C ARG A 26 -7.51 8.98 9.91
N ALA A 27 -6.82 7.85 9.95
CA ALA A 27 -5.55 7.72 10.69
C ALA A 27 -4.49 8.68 10.17
N GLY A 28 -4.32 8.73 8.85
CA GLY A 28 -3.47 9.68 8.14
C GLY A 28 -3.83 11.12 8.46
N GLN A 29 -5.11 11.51 8.38
CA GLN A 29 -5.55 12.87 8.71
C GLN A 29 -5.24 13.26 10.16
N LYS A 30 -5.60 12.40 11.11
CA LYS A 30 -5.39 12.66 12.54
C LYS A 30 -3.90 12.78 12.85
N GLN A 31 -3.09 11.87 12.31
CA GLN A 31 -1.66 11.91 12.52
C GLN A 31 -1.00 13.09 11.79
N ARG A 32 -1.44 13.42 10.57
CA ARG A 32 -0.96 14.59 9.82
C ARG A 32 -1.19 15.88 10.60
N HIS A 33 -2.41 16.10 11.08
CA HIS A 33 -2.76 17.28 11.87
C HIS A 33 -1.85 17.42 13.11
N ARG A 34 -1.55 16.31 13.79
CA ARG A 34 -0.64 16.31 14.95
C ARG A 34 0.79 16.70 14.57
N GLN A 35 1.27 16.25 13.41
CA GLN A 35 2.61 16.59 12.93
C GLN A 35 2.69 18.03 12.38
N ASP A 36 1.63 18.53 11.73
CA ASP A 36 1.56 19.91 11.26
C ASP A 36 1.53 20.91 12.42
N ALA A 37 0.89 20.56 13.55
CA ALA A 37 0.95 21.37 14.78
C ALA A 37 2.39 21.55 15.32
N LEU A 38 3.33 20.70 14.88
CA LEU A 38 4.75 20.76 15.20
C LEU A 38 5.62 21.23 14.00
N GLY A 39 5.00 21.56 12.86
CA GLY A 39 5.70 21.96 11.64
C GLY A 39 6.45 20.83 10.92
N LEU A 40 6.13 19.56 11.19
CA LEU A 40 6.85 18.40 10.66
C LEU A 40 6.29 17.85 9.34
N GLY A 41 4.98 18.01 9.11
CA GLY A 41 4.30 17.37 7.98
C GLY A 41 4.50 15.85 7.97
N TRP A 42 4.96 15.30 6.84
CA TRP A 42 5.34 13.88 6.70
C TRP A 42 6.86 13.66 6.60
N ALA A 43 7.69 14.56 7.14
CA ALA A 43 9.15 14.44 7.01
C ALA A 43 9.75 13.15 7.59
N ASN A 44 8.98 12.40 8.41
CA ASN A 44 9.35 11.13 9.00
C ASN A 44 8.86 9.90 8.20
N HIS A 45 8.43 10.07 6.95
CA HIS A 45 8.04 8.96 6.09
C HIS A 45 9.19 7.97 5.90
N ASP A 46 8.88 6.68 5.89
CA ASP A 46 9.84 5.63 5.53
C ASP A 46 9.66 5.27 4.04
N HIS A 47 8.45 4.85 3.67
CA HIS A 47 8.11 4.55 2.28
C HIS A 47 6.63 4.78 1.96
N HIS A 48 6.32 4.76 0.67
CA HIS A 48 4.97 4.91 0.10
C HIS A 48 4.63 3.65 -0.69
N THR A 49 3.46 3.07 -0.46
CA THR A 49 3.10 1.79 -1.10
C THR A 49 1.99 1.97 -2.11
N PHE A 50 2.26 1.50 -3.32
CA PHE A 50 1.34 1.47 -4.45
C PHE A 50 1.05 0.02 -4.82
N ARG A 51 -0.23 -0.29 -4.98
CA ARG A 51 -0.70 -1.56 -5.56
C ARG A 51 -1.03 -1.36 -7.04
N SER A 52 -0.60 -2.29 -7.88
CA SER A 52 -0.90 -2.24 -9.31
C SER A 52 -1.33 -3.60 -9.86
N SER A 53 -2.14 -3.55 -10.92
CA SER A 53 -2.43 -4.73 -11.69
C SER A 53 -1.20 -5.22 -12.46
N ARG A 54 -1.22 -6.51 -12.80
CA ARG A 54 -0.20 -7.14 -13.63
C ARG A 54 -0.05 -6.47 -15.00
N GLU A 55 -1.16 -5.96 -15.54
CA GLU A 55 -1.22 -5.26 -16.83
C GLU A 55 -0.45 -3.93 -16.81
N CYS A 56 -0.62 -3.16 -15.73
CA CYS A 56 -0.06 -1.81 -15.62
C CYS A 56 1.32 -1.76 -14.92
N PHE A 57 1.77 -2.84 -14.30
CA PHE A 57 2.96 -2.82 -13.43
C PHE A 57 4.23 -2.27 -14.09
N VAL A 58 4.54 -2.69 -15.32
CA VAL A 58 5.72 -2.19 -16.04
C VAL A 58 5.59 -0.71 -16.39
N ASP A 59 4.39 -0.22 -16.66
CA ASP A 59 4.15 1.18 -16.98
C ASP A 59 4.18 2.05 -15.71
N LEU A 60 3.76 1.52 -14.56
CA LEU A 60 3.99 2.14 -13.25
C LEU A 60 5.50 2.36 -12.99
N MET A 61 6.35 1.37 -13.31
CA MET A 61 7.80 1.52 -13.15
C MET A 61 8.36 2.64 -14.02
N LYS A 62 7.92 2.72 -15.27
CA LYS A 62 8.32 3.79 -16.19
C LYS A 62 7.87 5.16 -15.69
N ALA A 63 6.65 5.26 -15.16
CA ALA A 63 6.13 6.52 -14.61
C ALA A 63 7.00 7.02 -13.44
N PHE A 64 7.44 6.12 -12.55
CA PHE A 64 8.38 6.48 -11.49
C PHE A 64 9.78 6.83 -12.03
N GLU A 65 10.32 6.07 -12.99
CA GLU A 65 11.61 6.38 -13.62
C GLU A 65 11.62 7.76 -14.28
N MET A 66 10.50 8.18 -14.90
CA MET A 66 10.34 9.54 -15.43
C MET A 66 10.46 10.63 -14.36
N MET A 67 10.13 10.31 -13.11
CA MET A 67 10.28 11.20 -11.94
C MET A 67 11.64 11.04 -11.23
N GLY A 68 12.59 10.33 -11.84
CA GLY A 68 13.95 10.17 -11.34
C GLY A 68 14.12 9.07 -10.31
N PHE A 69 13.17 8.13 -10.21
CA PHE A 69 13.35 6.95 -9.39
C PHE A 69 14.29 5.94 -10.03
N GLU A 70 15.05 5.26 -9.19
CA GLU A 70 15.91 4.13 -9.54
C GLU A 70 15.36 2.86 -8.88
N ARG A 71 15.41 1.73 -9.59
CA ARG A 71 14.99 0.43 -9.05
C ARG A 71 16.09 -0.09 -8.13
N ARG A 72 15.74 -0.35 -6.87
CA ARG A 72 16.68 -0.84 -5.85
C ARG A 72 16.71 -2.36 -5.77
N GLU A 73 15.59 -2.97 -5.40
CA GLU A 73 15.51 -4.41 -5.18
C GLU A 73 14.12 -4.94 -5.56
N ARG A 74 14.08 -6.20 -5.99
CA ARG A 74 12.84 -6.98 -6.11
C ARG A 74 12.63 -7.72 -4.80
N TYR A 75 11.45 -7.62 -4.23
CA TYR A 75 11.09 -8.20 -2.95
C TYR A 75 9.95 -9.19 -3.10
N TYR A 76 10.08 -10.38 -2.53
CA TYR A 76 9.03 -11.41 -2.48
C TYR A 76 9.42 -12.43 -1.40
N ALA A 77 8.44 -13.06 -0.75
CA ALA A 77 8.69 -14.03 0.31
C ALA A 77 8.75 -15.48 -0.20
N GLY A 78 9.52 -15.70 -1.26
CA GLY A 78 9.63 -16.99 -1.96
C GLY A 78 8.42 -17.32 -2.86
N ALA A 79 8.50 -18.47 -3.52
CA ALA A 79 7.57 -18.90 -4.58
C ALA A 79 6.10 -19.04 -4.13
N GLU A 80 5.84 -19.27 -2.84
CA GLU A 80 4.47 -19.48 -2.33
C GLU A 80 3.76 -18.18 -1.91
N ALA A 81 4.45 -17.03 -1.96
CA ALA A 81 3.89 -15.76 -1.49
C ALA A 81 2.67 -15.31 -2.34
N GLY A 82 2.69 -15.58 -3.65
CA GLY A 82 1.65 -15.13 -4.58
C GLY A 82 1.69 -13.62 -4.89
N TRP A 83 2.74 -12.92 -4.46
CA TRP A 83 2.93 -11.49 -4.67
C TRP A 83 4.42 -11.13 -4.63
N GLY A 84 4.75 -9.95 -5.13
CA GLY A 84 6.06 -9.32 -4.95
C GLY A 84 5.95 -7.80 -5.02
N ALA A 85 7.06 -7.12 -4.73
CA ALA A 85 7.19 -5.69 -4.84
C ALA A 85 8.48 -5.31 -5.56
N GLN A 86 8.40 -4.27 -6.39
CA GLN A 86 9.59 -3.55 -6.83
C GLN A 86 9.79 -2.35 -5.90
N ILE A 87 10.94 -2.30 -5.23
CA ILE A 87 11.31 -1.16 -4.40
C ILE A 87 12.06 -0.15 -5.27
N LEU A 88 11.64 1.11 -5.25
CA LEU A 88 12.27 2.21 -5.97
C LEU A 88 12.68 3.33 -5.02
N GLU A 89 13.76 4.03 -5.35
CA GLU A 89 14.24 5.18 -4.59
C GLU A 89 14.44 6.39 -5.50
N GLN A 90 13.98 7.54 -5.03
CA GLN A 90 14.30 8.84 -5.60
C GLN A 90 15.37 9.49 -4.70
N PRO A 91 16.64 9.58 -5.15
CA PRO A 91 17.75 9.92 -4.26
C PRO A 91 17.80 11.40 -3.83
N PHE A 92 17.20 12.30 -4.60
CA PHE A 92 17.23 13.74 -4.30
C PHE A 92 16.14 14.14 -3.29
N GLU A 93 14.91 13.66 -3.51
CA GLU A 93 13.76 13.89 -2.63
C GLU A 93 13.74 12.92 -1.43
N GLY A 94 14.57 11.87 -1.45
CA GLY A 94 14.63 10.85 -0.40
C GLY A 94 13.36 10.01 -0.30
N ILE A 95 12.66 9.80 -1.42
CA ILE A 95 11.38 9.08 -1.45
C ILE A 95 11.63 7.61 -1.80
N VAL A 96 11.07 6.72 -0.99
CA VAL A 96 11.05 5.28 -1.24
C VAL A 96 9.63 4.85 -1.63
N VAL A 97 9.53 4.02 -2.66
CA VAL A 97 8.28 3.44 -3.15
C VAL A 97 8.36 1.92 -3.06
N PHE A 98 7.30 1.30 -2.56
CA PHE A 98 7.02 -0.12 -2.68
C PHE A 98 5.89 -0.27 -3.69
N ALA A 99 6.18 -0.86 -4.84
CA ALA A 99 5.19 -1.14 -5.86
C ALA A 99 4.84 -2.62 -5.84
N ASP A 100 3.70 -2.94 -5.24
CA ASP A 100 3.18 -4.30 -5.06
C ASP A 100 2.47 -4.81 -6.33
N VAL A 101 2.63 -6.10 -6.61
CA VAL A 101 1.95 -6.83 -7.69
C VAL A 101 1.75 -8.29 -7.30
N ASP A 102 0.67 -8.92 -7.77
CA ASP A 102 0.51 -10.37 -7.64
C ASP A 102 1.47 -11.10 -8.59
N LEU A 103 2.12 -12.16 -8.13
CA LEU A 103 3.08 -12.97 -8.89
C LEU A 103 2.69 -14.45 -8.83
N THR A 104 2.97 -15.19 -9.91
CA THR A 104 2.99 -16.65 -9.88
C THR A 104 4.33 -17.16 -9.36
N PRO A 105 4.44 -18.43 -8.93
CA PRO A 105 5.69 -19.01 -8.44
C PRO A 105 6.87 -18.84 -9.41
N ASP A 106 6.66 -19.05 -10.71
CA ASP A 106 7.74 -18.97 -11.71
C ASP A 106 8.16 -17.53 -12.01
N GLU A 107 7.31 -16.55 -11.69
CA GLU A 107 7.58 -15.13 -11.96
C GLU A 107 8.49 -14.48 -10.93
N THR A 108 8.78 -15.15 -9.81
CA THR A 108 9.83 -14.70 -8.89
C THR A 108 11.22 -14.79 -9.50
N GLU A 109 11.39 -15.64 -10.51
CA GLU A 109 12.68 -15.88 -11.16
C GLU A 109 12.95 -14.90 -12.33
N ILE A 110 11.93 -14.16 -12.78
CA ILE A 110 12.08 -13.15 -13.84
C ILE A 110 12.17 -11.74 -13.26
N ASP A 111 12.73 -10.80 -14.03
CA ASP A 111 12.61 -9.38 -13.71
C ASP A 111 11.20 -8.87 -14.05
N PHE A 112 10.25 -9.21 -13.18
CA PHE A 112 8.83 -8.83 -13.30
C PHE A 112 8.59 -7.32 -13.33
N SER A 113 9.59 -6.52 -12.94
CA SER A 113 9.53 -5.06 -13.07
C SER A 113 9.77 -4.59 -14.52
N ARG A 114 10.40 -5.42 -15.36
CA ARG A 114 10.76 -5.11 -16.76
C ARG A 114 9.94 -5.92 -17.77
N VAL A 115 9.47 -7.08 -17.36
CA VAL A 115 8.72 -8.00 -18.23
C VAL A 115 7.24 -7.84 -17.94
N LYS A 116 6.44 -7.67 -19.00
CA LYS A 116 4.98 -7.64 -18.87
C LYS A 116 4.48 -9.00 -18.37
N LEU A 117 3.73 -8.96 -17.27
CA LEU A 117 3.13 -10.14 -16.66
C LEU A 117 1.86 -10.54 -17.41
N THR A 118 1.62 -11.84 -17.56
CA THR A 118 0.40 -12.34 -18.20
C THR A 118 -0.79 -12.22 -17.24
N PRO A 119 -1.99 -11.86 -17.71
CA PRO A 119 -3.19 -11.89 -16.87
C PRO A 119 -3.45 -13.29 -16.30
N GLU A 120 -3.86 -13.36 -15.04
CA GLU A 120 -4.18 -14.61 -14.35
C GLU A 120 -5.68 -14.87 -14.28
N LYS A 121 -6.05 -16.15 -14.14
CA LYS A 121 -7.47 -16.57 -14.02
C LYS A 121 -8.05 -16.33 -12.63
N SER A 122 -7.20 -16.09 -11.64
CA SER A 122 -7.58 -15.79 -10.27
C SER A 122 -6.85 -14.53 -9.79
N LEU A 123 -7.44 -13.84 -8.82
CA LEU A 123 -6.85 -12.65 -8.21
C LEU A 123 -6.22 -13.00 -6.86
N GLY A 124 -4.97 -12.58 -6.69
CA GLY A 124 -4.36 -12.45 -5.38
C GLY A 124 -4.85 -11.19 -4.66
N THR A 125 -4.21 -10.85 -3.55
CA THR A 125 -4.60 -9.69 -2.74
C THR A 125 -4.46 -8.38 -3.52
N VAL A 126 -3.36 -8.23 -4.26
CA VAL A 126 -3.02 -6.95 -4.89
C VAL A 126 -3.93 -6.67 -6.08
N GLN A 127 -4.15 -7.66 -6.96
CA GLN A 127 -5.05 -7.44 -8.09
C GLN A 127 -6.51 -7.35 -7.69
N LEU A 128 -6.96 -8.06 -6.63
CA LEU A 128 -8.32 -7.88 -6.15
C LEU A 128 -8.53 -6.45 -5.65
N TRP A 129 -7.56 -5.90 -4.91
CA TRP A 129 -7.59 -4.51 -4.48
C TRP A 129 -7.67 -3.55 -5.68
N CYS A 130 -6.84 -3.75 -6.71
CA CYS A 130 -6.88 -2.93 -7.94
C CYS A 130 -8.21 -3.10 -8.69
N GLY A 131 -8.76 -4.32 -8.73
CA GLY A 131 -10.05 -4.60 -9.34
C GLY A 131 -11.19 -3.84 -8.66
N LEU A 132 -11.16 -3.72 -7.34
CA LEU A 132 -12.16 -3.01 -6.54
C LEU A 132 -12.00 -1.49 -6.62
N HIS A 133 -10.78 -0.97 -6.56
CA HIS A 133 -10.55 0.47 -6.37
C HIS A 133 -9.98 1.20 -7.59
N GLY A 134 -9.34 0.49 -8.52
CA GLY A 134 -8.52 1.05 -9.61
C GLY A 134 -7.02 0.93 -9.32
N GLU A 135 -6.19 1.31 -10.29
CA GLU A 135 -4.74 1.39 -10.07
C GLU A 135 -4.43 2.40 -8.95
N SER A 136 -3.38 2.16 -8.15
CA SER A 136 -3.00 3.15 -7.15
C SER A 136 -2.61 4.48 -7.81
N LEU A 137 -1.79 4.43 -8.87
CA LEU A 137 -1.40 5.61 -9.61
C LEU A 137 -2.58 6.12 -10.47
N PHE A 138 -2.93 7.40 -10.31
CA PHE A 138 -3.98 8.11 -11.06
C PHE A 138 -5.44 7.71 -10.79
N GLU A 139 -5.72 6.65 -10.02
CA GLU A 139 -7.10 6.31 -9.64
C GLU A 139 -7.30 6.25 -8.11
N ALA A 140 -6.95 5.13 -7.48
CA ALA A 140 -7.31 4.84 -6.10
C ALA A 140 -6.49 5.66 -5.09
N GLY A 141 -5.22 5.95 -5.44
CA GLY A 141 -4.20 6.50 -4.57
C GLY A 141 -3.41 5.41 -3.85
N MET A 142 -2.43 5.82 -3.03
CA MET A 142 -1.59 4.91 -2.25
C MET A 142 -2.39 3.93 -1.37
N HIS A 143 -1.87 2.71 -1.24
CA HIS A 143 -2.38 1.72 -0.30
C HIS A 143 -1.99 2.05 1.15
N HIS A 144 -0.76 2.48 1.39
CA HIS A 144 -0.38 3.03 2.69
C HIS A 144 0.80 3.98 2.60
N LEU A 145 0.92 4.78 3.65
CA LEU A 145 2.11 5.54 3.99
C LEU A 145 2.72 4.94 5.25
N GLU A 146 3.98 4.54 5.19
CA GLU A 146 4.75 4.13 6.38
C GLU A 146 5.50 5.34 6.93
N CYS A 147 5.45 5.52 8.24
CA CYS A 147 6.16 6.59 8.94
C CYS A 147 6.80 6.07 10.23
N ARG A 148 7.90 6.71 10.62
CA ARG A 148 8.63 6.36 11.84
C ARG A 148 8.02 7.04 13.07
N PHE A 149 7.65 6.24 14.06
CA PHE A 149 7.05 6.69 15.31
C PHE A 149 7.63 5.95 16.52
N ASP A 150 7.25 6.42 17.72
CA ASP A 150 7.24 5.54 18.87
C ASP A 150 6.04 4.58 18.75
N HIS A 151 6.33 3.30 18.55
CA HIS A 151 5.31 2.32 18.19
C HIS A 151 4.20 2.19 19.23
N ALA A 152 4.55 2.13 20.52
CA ALA A 152 3.57 1.96 21.60
C ALA A 152 2.76 3.24 21.81
N LEU A 153 3.45 4.39 21.82
CA LEU A 153 2.79 5.67 22.05
C LEU A 153 1.83 6.05 20.92
N LEU A 154 2.19 5.78 19.66
CA LEU A 154 1.28 6.03 18.54
C LEU A 154 0.00 5.21 18.67
N ARG A 155 0.12 3.91 18.97
CA ARG A 155 -1.04 3.01 19.16
C ARG A 155 -1.97 3.53 20.25
N GLU A 156 -1.41 3.90 21.41
CA GLU A 156 -2.18 4.47 22.52
C GLU A 156 -2.91 5.76 22.12
N GLN A 157 -2.23 6.65 21.40
CA GLN A 157 -2.78 7.94 21.00
C GLN A 157 -3.84 7.84 19.91
N LEU A 158 -3.69 6.90 18.96
CA LEU A 158 -4.71 6.63 17.94
C LEU A 158 -5.95 5.96 18.55
N ALA A 159 -5.77 5.04 19.50
CA ALA A 159 -6.88 4.40 20.20
C ALA A 159 -7.76 5.43 20.96
N LYS A 160 -7.15 6.50 21.52
CA LYS A 160 -7.87 7.61 22.18
C LYS A 160 -8.81 8.40 21.27
N VAL A 161 -8.68 8.24 19.95
CA VAL A 161 -9.54 8.87 18.94
C VAL A 161 -10.22 7.82 18.05
N ASP A 162 -10.46 6.63 18.59
CA ASP A 162 -11.16 5.51 17.95
C ASP A 162 -10.54 5.09 16.62
N ILE A 163 -9.21 5.09 16.56
CA ILE A 163 -8.43 4.51 15.46
C ILE A 163 -7.63 3.35 16.03
N ASN A 164 -8.07 2.13 15.71
CA ASN A 164 -7.42 0.91 16.15
C ASN A 164 -6.24 0.57 15.24
N THR A 165 -5.33 -0.22 15.80
CA THR A 165 -4.19 -0.79 15.10
C THR A 165 -4.29 -2.30 15.10
N MET A 166 -4.00 -2.92 13.96
CA MET A 166 -3.91 -4.37 13.82
C MET A 166 -2.84 -4.93 14.77
N GLU A 167 -2.85 -6.25 14.95
CA GLU A 167 -1.75 -6.92 15.63
C GLU A 167 -0.43 -6.65 14.89
N PRO A 168 0.67 -6.38 15.61
CA PRO A 168 1.96 -6.14 14.95
C PRO A 168 2.42 -7.38 14.18
N PHE A 169 2.67 -7.22 12.89
CA PHE A 169 3.27 -8.29 12.09
C PHE A 169 4.79 -8.41 12.35
N SER A 170 5.39 -7.40 12.97
CA SER A 170 6.75 -7.43 13.50
C SER A 170 6.78 -6.80 14.90
N ASP A 171 7.33 -7.52 15.89
CA ASP A 171 7.46 -7.03 17.27
C ASP A 171 8.82 -7.39 17.90
N PHE A 172 9.89 -7.21 17.14
CA PHE A 172 11.25 -7.40 17.65
C PHE A 172 11.72 -6.15 18.42
N PRO A 173 12.66 -6.26 19.37
CA PRO A 173 13.23 -5.10 20.07
C PRO A 173 13.81 -4.02 19.16
N PHE A 174 14.26 -4.40 17.96
CA PHE A 174 14.91 -3.53 16.97
C PHE A 174 14.03 -3.15 15.77
N LEU A 175 12.89 -3.83 15.57
CA LEU A 175 11.94 -3.57 14.50
C LEU A 175 10.53 -3.88 15.00
N LYS A 176 9.67 -2.86 15.02
CA LYS A 176 8.23 -3.02 15.28
C LYS A 176 7.43 -2.42 14.14
N GLN A 177 6.44 -3.15 13.67
CA GLN A 177 5.58 -2.73 12.56
C GLN A 177 4.14 -3.18 12.79
N ALA A 178 3.22 -2.27 12.54
CA ALA A 178 1.79 -2.54 12.56
C ALA A 178 1.06 -1.60 11.61
N PHE A 179 -0.01 -2.08 10.98
CA PHE A 179 -0.96 -1.22 10.28
C PHE A 179 -2.04 -0.73 11.25
N THR A 180 -2.63 0.42 10.95
CA THR A 180 -3.98 0.72 11.44
C THR A 180 -4.97 -0.29 10.86
N GLU A 181 -6.12 -0.48 11.51
CA GLU A 181 -7.25 -1.08 10.82
C GLU A 181 -7.52 -0.29 9.53
N GLY A 182 -7.79 -1.00 8.43
CA GLY A 182 -7.86 -0.34 7.13
C GLY A 182 -9.18 0.37 6.91
N GLU A 183 -9.08 1.49 6.23
CA GLU A 183 -10.20 2.33 5.86
C GLU A 183 -11.02 1.62 4.80
N ARG A 184 -12.34 1.54 5.00
CA ARG A 184 -13.25 0.96 4.00
C ARG A 184 -13.77 2.04 3.07
N TRP A 185 -13.63 1.80 1.77
CA TRP A 185 -14.12 2.69 0.73
C TRP A 185 -15.32 2.06 0.01
N PRO A 186 -16.32 2.87 -0.37
CA PRO A 186 -17.36 2.43 -1.29
C PRO A 186 -16.75 1.93 -2.59
N VAL A 187 -17.16 0.74 -3.04
CA VAL A 187 -16.71 0.16 -4.30
C VAL A 187 -17.68 0.55 -5.41
N ARG A 188 -17.16 1.03 -6.55
CA ARG A 188 -18.02 1.39 -7.68
C ARG A 188 -18.73 0.15 -8.23
N ARG A 189 -20.04 0.28 -8.45
CA ARG A 189 -20.89 -0.82 -8.92
C ARG A 189 -20.38 -1.45 -10.21
N GLU A 190 -19.95 -0.63 -11.16
CA GLU A 190 -19.40 -1.06 -12.45
C GLU A 190 -18.19 -2.02 -12.29
N ARG A 191 -17.33 -1.77 -11.29
CA ARG A 191 -16.17 -2.62 -11.00
C ARG A 191 -16.59 -3.96 -10.42
N LEU A 192 -17.54 -3.94 -9.48
CA LEU A 192 -18.10 -5.16 -8.90
C LEU A 192 -18.78 -6.02 -9.97
N GLU A 193 -19.54 -5.42 -10.87
CA GLU A 193 -20.22 -6.14 -11.96
C GLU A 193 -19.22 -6.76 -12.93
N LYS A 194 -18.14 -6.04 -13.28
CA LYS A 194 -17.03 -6.58 -14.07
C LYS A 194 -16.38 -7.78 -13.38
N LEU A 195 -16.01 -7.66 -12.11
CA LEU A 195 -15.38 -8.75 -11.34
C LEU A 195 -16.29 -9.98 -11.23
N ARG A 196 -17.58 -9.78 -10.97
CA ARG A 196 -18.57 -10.86 -10.89
C ARG A 196 -18.81 -11.53 -12.25
N ALA A 197 -18.96 -10.76 -13.32
CA ALA A 197 -19.14 -11.29 -14.67
C ALA A 197 -17.94 -12.14 -15.13
N GLN A 198 -16.74 -11.76 -14.70
CA GLN A 198 -15.50 -12.51 -14.94
C GLN A 198 -15.28 -13.67 -13.95
N LYS A 199 -16.20 -13.89 -13.00
CA LYS A 199 -16.12 -14.92 -11.95
C LYS A 199 -14.88 -14.78 -11.05
N LEU A 200 -14.37 -13.55 -10.90
CA LEU A 200 -13.22 -13.24 -10.04
C LEU A 200 -13.62 -12.99 -8.58
N ILE A 201 -14.91 -12.74 -8.35
CA ILE A 201 -15.54 -12.71 -7.03
C ILE A 201 -16.84 -13.52 -7.04
N THR A 202 -17.26 -14.03 -5.88
CA THR A 202 -18.54 -14.74 -5.73
C THR A 202 -19.71 -13.77 -5.60
N ASP A 203 -20.94 -14.30 -5.68
CA ASP A 203 -22.15 -13.50 -5.45
C ASP A 203 -22.21 -12.95 -4.02
N GLU A 204 -21.75 -13.72 -3.04
CA GLU A 204 -21.67 -13.30 -1.63
C GLU A 204 -20.67 -12.16 -1.46
N GLN A 205 -19.46 -12.28 -2.02
CA GLN A 205 -18.45 -11.23 -2.00
C GLN A 205 -18.93 -9.97 -2.70
N PHE A 206 -19.64 -10.11 -3.81
CA PHE A 206 -20.25 -8.99 -4.51
C PHE A 206 -21.26 -8.24 -3.64
N GLN A 207 -22.16 -8.95 -2.94
CA GLN A 207 -23.12 -8.31 -2.02
C GLN A 207 -22.41 -7.67 -0.83
N GLU A 208 -21.38 -8.32 -0.29
CA GLU A 208 -20.60 -7.77 0.82
C GLU A 208 -19.89 -6.47 0.42
N PHE A 209 -19.14 -6.46 -0.69
CA PHE A 209 -18.46 -5.25 -1.14
C PHE A 209 -19.42 -4.15 -1.60
N ALA A 210 -20.57 -4.50 -2.18
CA ALA A 210 -21.58 -3.52 -2.56
C ALA A 210 -22.20 -2.82 -1.33
N SER A 211 -22.41 -3.55 -0.24
CA SER A 211 -23.08 -3.03 0.96
C SER A 211 -22.12 -2.39 1.97
N LYS A 212 -20.92 -2.94 2.13
CA LYS A 212 -19.98 -2.56 3.19
C LYS A 212 -18.71 -1.89 2.66
N GLY A 213 -18.56 -1.78 1.34
CA GLY A 213 -17.31 -1.37 0.73
C GLY A 213 -16.19 -2.39 0.94
N ALA A 214 -14.98 -2.03 0.53
CA ALA A 214 -13.78 -2.85 0.66
C ALA A 214 -12.64 -2.04 1.29
N ILE A 215 -11.71 -2.74 1.91
CA ILE A 215 -10.52 -2.11 2.49
C ILE A 215 -9.70 -1.42 1.41
N GLY A 216 -9.33 -0.19 1.68
CA GLY A 216 -8.71 0.72 0.73
C GLY A 216 -7.29 1.08 1.13
N SER A 217 -7.11 1.65 2.32
CA SER A 217 -5.78 2.08 2.75
C SER A 217 -5.54 1.98 4.25
N HIS A 218 -4.26 2.08 4.63
CA HIS A 218 -3.78 2.02 6.00
C HIS A 218 -2.76 3.14 6.26
N LEU A 219 -2.56 3.49 7.53
CA LEU A 219 -1.33 4.11 8.00
C LEU A 219 -0.44 3.02 8.60
N GLU A 220 0.83 2.96 8.23
CA GLU A 220 1.78 2.01 8.83
C GLU A 220 2.64 2.70 9.89
N ASN A 221 2.74 2.02 11.04
CA ASN A 221 3.49 2.43 12.20
C ASN A 221 4.81 1.66 12.28
N LEU A 222 5.92 2.36 12.03
CA LEU A 222 7.26 1.79 12.08
C LEU A 222 8.05 2.30 13.29
N GLN A 223 8.71 1.39 14.00
CA GLN A 223 9.80 1.74 14.89
C GLN A 223 11.03 0.89 14.57
N ARG A 224 12.13 1.57 14.18
CA ARG A 224 13.46 0.95 13.98
C ARG A 224 14.42 1.43 15.06
N LYS A 225 15.24 0.53 15.58
CA LYS A 225 16.35 0.85 16.49
C LYS A 225 17.66 0.24 15.97
N GLY A 226 18.79 0.81 16.37
CA GLY A 226 20.12 0.23 16.10
C GLY A 226 20.53 0.20 14.62
N GLY A 227 19.92 1.00 13.75
CA GLY A 227 20.31 1.10 12.34
C GLY A 227 19.81 -0.03 11.43
N PHE A 228 18.89 -0.89 11.89
CA PHE A 228 18.34 -1.98 11.09
C PHE A 228 17.53 -1.48 9.87
N LYS A 229 17.92 -1.87 8.65
CA LYS A 229 17.30 -1.46 7.38
C LYS A 229 16.55 -2.58 6.62
N GLY A 230 16.48 -3.79 7.17
CA GLY A 230 15.87 -4.94 6.51
C GLY A 230 14.35 -5.06 6.72
N PHE A 231 13.78 -6.09 6.10
CA PHE A 231 12.39 -6.53 6.27
C PHE A 231 12.37 -8.04 6.58
N ASN A 232 11.39 -8.48 7.35
CA ASN A 232 11.15 -9.91 7.56
C ASN A 232 10.15 -10.39 6.50
N GLN A 233 10.63 -11.13 5.50
CA GLN A 233 9.81 -11.65 4.39
C GLN A 233 8.55 -12.38 4.83
N HIS A 234 8.66 -13.23 5.86
CA HIS A 234 7.52 -13.96 6.37
C HIS A 234 6.48 -13.03 6.98
N ALA A 235 6.92 -12.09 7.82
CA ALA A 235 6.06 -11.08 8.43
C ALA A 235 5.33 -10.21 7.39
N VAL A 236 6.03 -9.80 6.33
CA VAL A 236 5.42 -8.99 5.27
C VAL A 236 4.38 -9.79 4.47
N SER A 237 4.64 -11.07 4.18
CA SER A 237 3.62 -11.93 3.53
C SER A 237 2.38 -12.15 4.39
N LEU A 238 2.55 -12.26 5.71
CA LEU A 238 1.40 -12.35 6.62
C LEU A 238 0.53 -11.10 6.52
N ILE A 239 1.12 -9.89 6.60
CA ILE A 239 0.32 -8.66 6.54
C ILE A 239 -0.31 -8.41 5.16
N ILE A 240 0.32 -8.82 4.06
CA ILE A 240 -0.32 -8.78 2.73
C ILE A 240 -1.55 -9.69 2.69
N SER A 241 -1.46 -10.89 3.25
CA SER A 241 -2.61 -11.79 3.40
C SER A 241 -3.69 -11.20 4.32
N GLU A 242 -3.31 -10.58 5.43
CA GLU A 242 -4.22 -9.94 6.39
C GLU A 242 -4.83 -8.63 5.89
N THR A 243 -4.37 -8.09 4.76
CA THR A 243 -4.98 -6.93 4.09
C THR A 243 -5.75 -7.33 2.83
N ASP A 244 -5.98 -8.63 2.62
CA ASP A 244 -6.86 -9.14 1.57
C ASP A 244 -8.30 -8.66 1.82
N PRO A 245 -8.93 -7.95 0.85
CA PRO A 245 -10.31 -7.51 0.97
C PRO A 245 -11.32 -8.60 1.36
N ARG A 246 -11.06 -9.86 1.00
CA ARG A 246 -11.92 -11.03 1.29
C ARG A 246 -11.87 -11.49 2.74
N LYS A 247 -10.79 -11.15 3.46
CA LYS A 247 -10.57 -11.59 4.85
C LYS A 247 -10.98 -10.53 5.87
N GLN A 248 -11.23 -9.31 5.41
CA GLN A 248 -11.60 -8.21 6.29
C GLN A 248 -13.00 -8.41 6.83
N ARG A 249 -13.12 -8.64 8.15
CA ARG A 249 -14.40 -8.57 8.82
C ARG A 249 -14.88 -7.12 8.83
N SER A 250 -16.18 -6.92 8.62
CA SER A 250 -16.77 -5.62 8.93
C SER A 250 -16.83 -5.50 10.45
N PHE A 251 -16.06 -4.58 11.03
CA PHE A 251 -16.36 -4.14 12.38
C PHE A 251 -17.70 -3.41 12.31
N ALA A 252 -18.76 -4.08 12.75
CA ALA A 252 -19.98 -3.38 13.11
C ALA A 252 -19.60 -2.54 14.33
N GLY A 253 -19.42 -1.24 14.13
CA GLY A 253 -19.38 -0.31 15.24
C GLY A 253 -20.66 -0.49 16.05
N ALA A 254 -20.48 -0.76 17.34
CA ALA A 254 -21.53 -0.66 18.35
C ALA A 254 -22.01 0.80 18.46
#